data_AF-A0A1M4ZHG6-F1
#
_entry.id   AF-A0A1M4ZHG6-F1
#
_cell.length_a   1.000
_cell.length_b   1.000
_cell.length_c   1.000
_cell.angle_alpha   90.00
_cell.angle_beta   90.00
_cell.angle_gamma   90.00
#
_symmetry.space_group_name_H-M   'P 1'
#
loop_
_entity.id
_entity.type
_entity.pdbx_description
1 polymer ?
#
loop_
_entity_poly.entity_id
_entity_poly.type
_entity_poly.pdbx_seq_one_letter_code
_entity_poly.pdbx_strand_id
1 'polypeptide(L)'
;MTDFVIEYYSHEGYADLQTLKLMNNYANFLKKPLTLGMFVPVDNKGNILKEPKNYSSWKSLQHNKKSGKTESPVFEEYKIYRNAEQKCLFEGFIIAYNGYSVVRITAMYNPKIELSFNKNDKSFQNFSDVESLTSFDEIFLNANALKKLGLRP
;
A
#
# COMPACT_ATOMS: atom_id res chain seq x y z
N MET A 1 13.20 14.05 -9.93
CA MET A 1 12.62 14.11 -11.29
C MET A 1 11.19 14.69 -11.28
N THR A 2 10.57 14.97 -10.12
CA THR A 2 9.19 15.51 -10.04
C THR A 2 9.08 17.03 -10.21
N ASP A 3 10.17 17.77 -10.02
CA ASP A 3 10.10 19.23 -9.90
C ASP A 3 9.87 19.91 -11.25
N PHE A 4 10.35 19.31 -12.36
CA PHE A 4 10.05 19.80 -13.70
C PHE A 4 8.56 19.74 -14.02
N VAL A 5 7.84 18.73 -13.51
CA VAL A 5 6.38 18.63 -13.70
C VAL A 5 5.68 19.76 -12.96
N ILE A 6 6.14 20.11 -11.76
CA ILE A 6 5.56 21.20 -10.97
C ILE A 6 5.86 22.56 -11.63
N GLU A 7 7.08 22.76 -12.13
CA GLU A 7 7.58 24.03 -12.69
C GLU A 7 7.07 24.30 -14.13
N TYR A 8 6.94 23.27 -14.96
CA TYR A 8 6.41 23.38 -16.33
C TYR A 8 4.95 23.87 -16.34
N TYR A 9 4.16 23.54 -15.31
CA TYR A 9 2.73 23.89 -15.23
C TYR A 9 2.42 25.18 -14.48
N SER A 10 3.37 25.80 -13.77
CA SER A 10 3.16 27.18 -13.33
C SER A 10 3.21 28.19 -14.49
N HIS A 11 3.62 27.75 -15.69
CA HIS A 11 3.87 28.62 -16.84
C HIS A 11 3.00 28.32 -18.09
N GLU A 12 2.40 27.13 -18.23
CA GLU A 12 1.65 26.71 -19.44
C GLU A 12 0.15 26.46 -19.14
N GLY A 13 -0.72 27.37 -19.58
CA GLY A 13 -2.13 27.47 -19.18
C GLY A 13 -3.15 26.47 -19.75
N TYR A 14 -2.78 25.26 -20.16
CA TYR A 14 -3.72 24.35 -20.87
C TYR A 14 -3.54 22.84 -20.61
N ALA A 15 -3.27 22.40 -19.39
CA ALA A 15 -3.58 21.01 -19.03
C ALA A 15 -5.03 20.92 -18.53
N ASP A 16 -5.82 20.02 -19.13
CA ASP A 16 -7.18 19.72 -18.64
C ASP A 16 -7.11 19.35 -17.15
N LEU A 17 -8.05 19.88 -16.36
CA LEU A 17 -8.05 19.81 -14.90
C LEU A 17 -7.92 18.36 -14.39
N GLN A 18 -8.46 17.40 -15.15
CA GLN A 18 -8.37 15.97 -14.84
C GLN A 18 -6.93 15.46 -14.95
N THR A 19 -6.19 15.86 -15.98
CA THR A 19 -4.79 15.48 -16.19
C THR A 19 -3.91 16.10 -15.11
N LEU A 20 -4.09 17.39 -14.80
CA LEU A 20 -3.39 18.06 -13.70
C LEU A 20 -3.61 17.36 -12.36
N LYS A 21 -4.86 16.98 -12.08
CA LYS A 21 -5.21 16.27 -10.85
C LYS A 21 -4.54 14.90 -10.78
N LEU A 22 -4.50 14.15 -11.88
CA LEU A 22 -3.83 12.85 -11.95
C LEU A 22 -2.32 13.00 -11.72
N MET A 23 -1.66 13.95 -12.40
CA MET A 23 -0.23 14.21 -12.24
C MET A 23 0.11 14.64 -10.81
N ASN A 24 -0.70 15.53 -10.22
CA ASN A 24 -0.53 15.96 -8.84
C ASN A 24 -0.73 14.79 -7.85
N ASN A 25 -1.75 13.94 -8.04
CA ASN A 25 -1.96 12.75 -7.22
C ASN A 25 -0.76 11.79 -7.32
N TYR A 26 -0.26 11.58 -8.54
CA TYR A 26 0.88 10.72 -8.80
C TYR A 26 2.18 11.26 -8.16
N ALA A 27 2.50 12.53 -8.35
CA ALA A 27 3.67 13.16 -7.73
C ALA A 27 3.59 13.10 -6.19
N ASN A 28 2.42 13.39 -5.62
CA ASN A 28 2.20 13.29 -4.17
C ASN A 28 2.28 11.84 -3.67
N PHE A 29 1.93 10.86 -4.51
CA PHE A 29 2.06 9.44 -4.19
C PHE A 29 3.51 9.00 -4.19
N LEU A 30 4.30 9.38 -5.20
CA LEU A 30 5.72 9.08 -5.29
C LEU A 30 6.51 9.65 -4.10
N LYS A 31 6.16 10.85 -3.64
CA LYS A 31 6.80 11.49 -2.46
C LYS A 31 6.38 10.90 -1.11
N LYS A 32 5.48 9.90 -1.06
CA LYS A 32 5.06 9.31 0.21
C LYS A 32 6.21 8.50 0.83
N PRO A 33 6.51 8.68 2.13
CA PRO A 33 7.45 7.82 2.82
C PRO A 33 7.02 6.36 2.78
N LEU A 34 7.97 5.45 2.55
CA LEU A 34 7.67 4.02 2.57
C LEU A 34 7.34 3.56 3.97
N THR A 35 6.23 2.82 4.10
CA THR A 35 5.85 2.19 5.36
C THR A 35 5.43 0.76 5.10
N LEU A 36 5.68 -0.12 6.07
CA LEU A 36 5.32 -1.54 5.98
C LEU A 36 3.83 -1.76 5.67
N GLY A 37 2.96 -0.89 6.21
CA GLY A 37 1.52 -0.92 6.00
C GLY A 37 1.06 -0.70 4.56
N MET A 38 1.93 -0.21 3.67
CA MET A 38 1.64 -0.10 2.24
C MET A 38 1.70 -1.45 1.52
N PHE A 39 2.34 -2.47 2.11
CA PHE A 39 2.58 -3.77 1.48
C PHE A 39 1.85 -4.92 2.18
N VAL A 40 1.78 -4.87 3.52
CA VAL A 40 1.13 -5.91 4.32
C VAL A 40 0.22 -5.30 5.39
N PRO A 41 -0.87 -5.97 5.81
CA PRO A 41 -1.75 -5.45 6.84
C PRO A 41 -1.05 -5.32 8.21
N VAL A 42 -1.14 -4.13 8.80
CA VAL A 42 -0.58 -3.81 10.11
C VAL A 42 -1.61 -3.18 11.04
N ASP A 43 -1.41 -3.32 12.35
CA ASP A 43 -2.19 -2.66 13.37
C ASP A 43 -1.82 -1.17 13.52
N ASN A 44 -2.50 -0.45 14.41
CA ASN A 44 -2.21 0.97 14.69
C ASN A 44 -0.83 1.21 15.30
N LYS A 45 -0.21 0.17 15.87
CA LYS A 45 1.15 0.21 16.42
C LYS A 45 2.19 -0.19 15.37
N GLY A 46 1.80 -0.52 14.13
CA GLY A 46 2.70 -0.95 13.06
C GLY A 46 3.12 -2.42 13.15
N ASN A 47 2.47 -3.22 14.00
CA ASN A 47 2.70 -4.65 14.06
C ASN A 47 1.94 -5.36 12.96
N ILE A 48 2.56 -6.37 12.36
CA ILE A 48 1.94 -7.20 11.33
C ILE A 48 0.72 -7.92 11.90
N LEU A 49 -0.41 -7.80 11.20
CA LEU A 49 -1.58 -8.60 11.46
C LEU A 49 -1.49 -9.92 10.69
N LYS A 50 -1.70 -11.04 11.37
CA LYS A 50 -1.83 -12.35 10.72
C LYS A 50 -3.19 -12.43 10.04
N GLU A 51 -3.23 -12.99 8.84
CA GLU A 51 -4.50 -13.27 8.17
C GLU A 51 -5.34 -14.23 9.03
N PRO A 52 -6.57 -13.84 9.40
CA PRO A 52 -7.46 -14.72 10.13
C PRO A 52 -7.81 -15.97 9.33
N LYS A 53 -8.00 -17.12 10.00
CA LYS A 53 -8.43 -18.36 9.33
C LYS A 53 -9.74 -18.12 8.58
N ASN A 54 -9.87 -18.64 7.36
CA ASN A 54 -11.05 -18.50 6.49
C ASN A 54 -11.42 -17.06 6.07
N TYR A 55 -10.50 -16.10 6.23
CA TYR A 55 -10.74 -14.70 5.86
C TYR A 55 -11.10 -14.53 4.38
N SER A 56 -10.34 -15.15 3.47
CA SER A 56 -10.63 -15.12 2.03
C SER A 56 -12.06 -15.59 1.70
N SER A 57 -12.50 -16.71 2.29
CA SER A 57 -13.87 -17.22 2.14
C SER A 57 -14.91 -16.22 2.67
N TRP A 58 -14.69 -15.67 3.86
CA TRP A 58 -15.58 -14.68 4.46
C TRP A 58 -15.70 -13.39 3.64
N LYS A 59 -14.57 -12.88 3.13
CA LYS A 59 -14.47 -11.65 2.33
C LYS A 59 -15.21 -11.76 1.00
N SER A 60 -15.29 -12.97 0.44
CA SER A 60 -15.98 -13.23 -0.83
C SER A 60 -17.50 -13.07 -0.75
N LEU A 61 -18.08 -13.27 0.44
CA LEU A 61 -19.52 -13.21 0.69
C LEU A 61 -20.06 -11.77 0.54
N GLN A 62 -21.12 -11.61 -0.27
CA GLN A 62 -21.70 -10.31 -0.63
C GLN A 62 -22.12 -9.45 0.57
N HIS A 63 -22.71 -10.05 1.61
CA HIS A 63 -23.15 -9.32 2.80
C HIS A 63 -22.00 -8.74 3.62
N ASN A 64 -20.78 -9.29 3.49
CA ASN A 64 -19.59 -8.79 4.18
C ASN A 64 -18.90 -7.65 3.40
N LYS A 65 -19.27 -7.40 2.14
CA LYS A 65 -18.72 -6.30 1.35
C LYS A 65 -19.19 -4.93 1.82
N LYS A 66 -20.36 -4.84 2.47
CA LYS A 66 -20.87 -3.62 3.10
C LYS A 66 -20.66 -3.73 4.62
N SER A 67 -20.18 -2.65 5.24
CA SER A 67 -19.90 -2.59 6.68
C SER A 67 -21.20 -2.72 7.50
N GLY A 68 -21.63 -3.96 7.75
CA GLY A 68 -22.72 -4.29 8.66
C GLY A 68 -22.23 -4.44 10.10
N LYS A 69 -23.06 -4.03 11.07
CA LYS A 69 -22.82 -4.26 12.50
C LYS A 69 -23.15 -5.72 12.83
N THR A 70 -22.16 -6.60 12.75
CA THR A 70 -22.25 -7.95 13.33
C THR A 70 -21.37 -7.98 14.58
N GLU A 71 -21.96 -8.34 15.73
CA GLU A 71 -21.43 -8.16 17.10
C GLU A 71 -20.64 -9.37 17.64
N SER A 72 -20.06 -10.22 16.77
CA SER A 72 -19.24 -11.35 17.25
C SER A 72 -17.73 -11.08 17.12
N PRO A 73 -16.91 -11.50 18.11
CA PRO A 73 -15.48 -11.19 18.19
C PRO A 73 -14.67 -11.73 17.01
N VAL A 74 -15.08 -12.87 16.41
CA VAL A 74 -14.45 -13.41 15.19
C VAL A 74 -14.64 -12.45 14.00
N PHE A 75 -15.80 -11.79 13.93
CA PHE A 75 -16.05 -10.78 12.89
C PHE A 75 -15.26 -9.49 13.17
N GLU A 76 -14.90 -9.20 14.42
CA GLU A 76 -14.06 -8.04 14.73
C GLU A 76 -12.62 -8.23 14.22
N GLU A 77 -12.01 -9.41 14.39
CA GLU A 77 -10.69 -9.69 13.80
C GLU A 77 -10.70 -9.55 12.27
N TYR A 78 -11.76 -10.03 11.62
CA TYR A 78 -11.92 -9.92 10.17
C TYR A 78 -12.09 -8.47 9.71
N LYS A 79 -12.85 -7.65 10.46
CA LYS A 79 -13.01 -6.22 10.19
C LYS A 79 -11.69 -5.48 10.39
N ILE A 80 -10.96 -5.76 11.46
CA ILE A 80 -9.65 -5.15 11.75
C ILE A 80 -8.69 -5.47 10.62
N TYR A 81 -8.58 -6.74 10.23
CA TYR A 81 -7.69 -7.17 9.15
C TYR A 81 -8.09 -6.52 7.82
N ARG A 82 -9.38 -6.52 7.47
CA ARG A 82 -9.89 -5.86 6.25
C ARG A 82 -9.57 -4.36 6.22
N ASN A 83 -9.74 -3.66 7.34
CA ASN A 83 -9.45 -2.23 7.43
C ASN A 83 -7.95 -1.96 7.27
N ALA A 84 -7.10 -2.85 7.79
CA ALA A 84 -5.66 -2.77 7.60
C ALA A 84 -5.27 -3.07 6.13
N GLU A 85 -5.87 -4.07 5.50
CA GLU A 85 -5.65 -4.43 4.10
C GLU A 85 -6.03 -3.28 3.14
N GLN A 86 -7.07 -2.49 3.46
CA GLN A 86 -7.43 -1.30 2.68
C GLN A 86 -6.38 -0.19 2.69
N LYS A 87 -5.45 -0.22 3.66
CA LYS A 87 -4.32 0.72 3.73
C LYS A 87 -3.15 0.27 2.86
N CYS A 88 -3.09 -1.01 2.48
CA CYS A 88 -2.10 -1.50 1.53
C CYS A 88 -2.32 -0.83 0.16
N LEU A 89 -1.22 -0.51 -0.50
CA LEU A 89 -1.16 0.18 -1.79
C LEU A 89 -0.51 -0.70 -2.86
N PHE A 90 0.41 -1.57 -2.46
CA PHE A 90 1.06 -2.54 -3.33
C PHE A 90 0.43 -3.92 -3.17
N GLU A 91 0.52 -4.73 -4.22
CA GLU A 91 0.04 -6.11 -4.21
C GLU A 91 1.17 -7.11 -4.48
N GLY A 92 0.92 -8.36 -4.10
CA GLY A 92 1.84 -9.46 -4.33
C GLY A 92 2.98 -9.60 -3.33
N PHE A 93 2.96 -8.91 -2.19
CA PHE A 93 4.00 -9.03 -1.17
C PHE A 93 3.61 -9.99 -0.04
N ILE A 94 4.57 -10.80 0.39
CA ILE A 94 4.44 -11.72 1.53
C ILE A 94 5.57 -11.52 2.53
N ILE A 95 5.35 -11.98 3.76
CA ILE A 95 6.36 -11.90 4.82
C ILE A 95 7.34 -13.05 4.66
N ALA A 96 8.59 -12.75 4.32
CA ALA A 96 9.66 -13.75 4.23
C ALA A 96 10.33 -13.97 5.60
N TYR A 97 10.46 -12.92 6.41
CA TYR A 97 11.06 -13.01 7.73
C TYR A 97 10.50 -11.94 8.68
N ASN A 98 10.22 -12.34 9.94
CA ASN A 98 9.69 -11.48 10.98
C ASN A 98 10.53 -11.62 12.25
N GLY A 99 11.72 -11.00 12.23
CA GLY A 99 12.68 -11.09 13.33
C GLY A 99 12.42 -10.11 14.47
N TYR A 100 13.36 -10.01 15.40
CA TYR A 100 13.25 -9.10 16.55
C TYR A 100 13.34 -7.62 16.13
N SER A 101 14.30 -7.26 15.27
CA SER A 101 14.57 -5.88 14.85
C SER A 101 14.16 -5.55 13.42
N VAL A 102 13.93 -6.55 12.57
CA VAL A 102 13.67 -6.36 11.13
C VAL A 102 12.51 -7.24 10.66
N VAL A 103 11.67 -6.66 9.81
CA VAL A 103 10.68 -7.37 8.98
C VAL A 103 11.15 -7.33 7.54
N ARG A 104 11.11 -8.48 6.88
CA ARG A 104 11.43 -8.61 5.46
C ARG A 104 10.21 -9.12 4.72
N ILE A 105 9.86 -8.42 3.65
CA ILE A 105 8.83 -8.83 2.71
C ILE A 105 9.45 -9.11 1.34
N THR A 106 8.81 -10.00 0.60
CA THR A 106 9.25 -10.41 -0.73
C THR A 106 8.06 -10.43 -1.68
N ALA A 107 8.29 -10.04 -2.93
CA ALA A 107 7.27 -10.14 -3.96
C ALA A 107 7.10 -11.60 -4.41
N MET A 108 5.86 -12.09 -4.44
CA MET A 108 5.52 -13.45 -4.88
C MET A 108 5.83 -13.69 -6.35
N TYR A 109 5.69 -12.67 -7.19
CA TYR A 109 5.95 -12.74 -8.63
C TYR A 109 7.46 -12.67 -8.96
N ASN A 110 8.27 -12.11 -8.05
CA ASN A 110 9.72 -12.03 -8.24
C ASN A 110 10.44 -12.04 -6.87
N PRO A 111 10.91 -13.22 -6.42
CA PRO A 111 11.55 -13.36 -5.11
C PRO A 111 12.85 -12.56 -4.92
N LYS A 112 13.42 -12.00 -6.00
CA LYS A 112 14.58 -11.10 -5.91
C LYS A 112 14.22 -9.71 -5.39
N ILE A 113 12.94 -9.32 -5.48
CA ILE A 113 12.44 -8.06 -4.93
C ILE A 113 12.17 -8.28 -3.45
N GLU A 114 13.14 -7.87 -2.64
CA GLU A 114 13.12 -7.98 -1.19
C GLU A 114 13.20 -6.59 -0.55
N LEU A 115 12.28 -6.34 0.39
CA LEU A 115 12.16 -5.08 1.09
C LEU A 115 12.30 -5.32 2.60
N SER A 116 13.24 -4.64 3.25
CA SER A 116 13.51 -4.76 4.68
C SER A 116 13.15 -3.48 5.45
N PHE A 117 12.35 -3.65 6.50
CA PHE A 117 11.86 -2.59 7.38
C PHE A 117 12.39 -2.81 8.80
N ASN A 118 12.91 -1.76 9.41
CA ASN A 118 13.30 -1.78 10.82
C ASN A 118 12.04 -1.64 11.70
N LYS A 119 11.94 -2.44 12.75
CA LYS A 119 10.78 -2.45 13.65
C LYS A 119 10.76 -1.30 14.66
N ASN A 120 11.94 -0.76 14.99
CA ASN A 120 12.07 0.26 16.03
C ASN A 120 11.59 1.63 15.53
N ASP A 121 12.00 2.02 14.33
CA ASP A 121 11.66 3.28 13.68
C ASP A 121 10.56 3.12 12.61
N LYS A 122 10.18 1.87 12.27
CA LYS A 122 9.21 1.53 11.23
C LYS A 122 9.62 2.08 9.86
N SER A 123 10.90 2.40 9.71
CA SER A 123 11.45 2.98 8.50
C SER A 123 11.93 1.87 7.58
N PHE A 124 11.90 2.17 6.29
CA PHE A 124 12.53 1.33 5.30
C PHE A 124 14.04 1.63 5.27
N GLN A 125 14.88 0.58 5.27
CA GLN A 125 16.32 0.77 5.52
C GLN A 125 17.09 1.39 4.34
N ASN A 126 16.65 1.17 3.10
CA ASN A 126 17.45 1.50 1.91
C ASN A 126 16.86 2.60 1.01
N PHE A 127 15.63 3.02 1.25
CA PHE A 127 14.81 3.88 0.40
C PHE A 127 13.89 4.76 1.27
N SER A 128 13.74 6.03 0.89
CA SER A 128 12.94 7.00 1.64
C SER A 128 11.45 6.91 1.31
N ASP A 129 11.14 6.74 0.04
CA ASP A 129 9.83 7.05 -0.52
C ASP A 129 9.42 6.08 -1.63
N VAL A 130 8.18 6.21 -2.08
CA VAL A 130 7.62 5.38 -3.14
C VAL A 130 8.35 5.57 -4.47
N GLU A 131 8.87 6.76 -4.78
CA GLU A 131 9.67 7.02 -5.99
C GLU A 131 10.85 6.05 -6.10
N SER A 132 11.50 5.77 -4.99
CA SER A 132 12.64 4.85 -4.92
C SER A 132 12.31 3.42 -5.40
N LEU A 133 11.04 3.00 -5.35
CA LEU A 133 10.59 1.70 -5.84
C LEU A 133 10.59 1.60 -7.38
N THR A 134 10.73 2.71 -8.10
CA THR A 134 10.87 2.69 -9.57
C THR A 134 12.19 2.08 -10.04
N SER A 135 13.13 1.84 -9.11
CA SER A 135 14.33 1.04 -9.37
C SER A 135 14.05 -0.45 -9.63
N PHE A 136 12.84 -0.91 -9.32
CA PHE A 136 12.38 -2.26 -9.62
C PHE A 136 11.50 -2.25 -10.88
N ASP A 137 11.79 -3.13 -11.84
CA ASP A 137 11.03 -3.23 -13.10
C ASP A 137 9.60 -3.77 -12.92
N GLU A 138 9.34 -4.44 -11.79
CA GLU A 138 8.12 -5.20 -11.57
C GLU A 138 7.59 -4.91 -10.15
N ILE A 139 6.96 -3.75 -9.91
CA ILE A 139 6.19 -3.50 -8.69
C ILE A 139 4.79 -3.01 -9.05
N PHE A 140 3.78 -3.68 -8.49
CA PHE A 140 2.39 -3.45 -8.87
C PHE A 140 1.60 -2.79 -7.74
N LEU A 141 0.83 -1.76 -8.12
CA LEU A 141 -0.18 -1.14 -7.28
C LEU A 141 -1.46 -1.95 -7.30
N ASN A 142 -2.13 -2.05 -6.15
CA ASN A 142 -3.44 -2.66 -6.10
C ASN A 142 -4.53 -1.71 -6.67
N ALA A 143 -5.69 -2.29 -6.99
CA ALA A 143 -6.81 -1.54 -7.57
C ALA A 143 -7.27 -0.34 -6.70
N ASN A 144 -7.12 -0.40 -5.38
CA ASN A 144 -7.48 0.71 -4.49
C ASN A 144 -6.50 1.87 -4.62
N ALA A 145 -5.20 1.60 -4.72
CA ALA A 145 -4.18 2.61 -4.97
C ALA A 145 -4.37 3.27 -6.33
N LEU A 146 -4.60 2.48 -7.39
CA LEU A 146 -4.91 3.01 -8.74
C LEU A 146 -6.13 3.94 -8.71
N LYS A 147 -7.21 3.53 -8.04
CA LYS A 147 -8.40 4.36 -7.87
C LYS A 147 -8.10 5.67 -7.12
N LYS A 148 -7.27 5.63 -6.07
CA LYS A 148 -6.84 6.83 -5.32
C LYS A 148 -6.02 7.79 -6.18
N LEU A 149 -5.25 7.28 -7.14
CA LEU A 149 -4.52 8.10 -8.11
C LEU A 149 -5.45 8.78 -9.13
N GLY A 150 -6.66 8.26 -9.31
CA GLY A 150 -7.60 8.73 -10.34
C GLY A 150 -7.55 7.89 -11.63
N LEU A 151 -6.89 6.73 -11.57
CA LEU A 151 -6.87 5.76 -12.66
C LEU A 151 -8.07 4.82 -12.53
N ARG A 152 -8.60 4.37 -13.68
CA ARG A 152 -9.61 3.30 -13.70
C ARG A 152 -8.85 1.97 -13.58
N PRO A 153 -9.12 1.16 -12.54
CA PRO A 153 -8.51 -0.15 -12.37
C PRO A 153 -9.03 -1.16 -13.41
#